data_AF-A0A0F9AHR4-F1
#
_entry.id   AF-A0A0F9AHR4-F1
#
_cell.length_a   1.000
_cell.length_b   1.000
_cell.length_c   1.000
_cell.angle_alpha   90.00
_cell.angle_beta   90.00
_cell.angle_gamma   90.00
#
_symmetry.space_group_name_H-M   'P 1'
#
loop_
_entity.id
_entity.type
_entity.pdbx_description
1 polymer ?
#
loop_
_entity_poly.entity_id
_entity_poly.type
_entity_poly.pdbx_seq_one_letter_code
_entity_poly.pdbx_strand_id
1 'polypeptide(L)'
;MTEDEQIKLENEKKQKELVRAYKRLFMTDDGKTILSDLEKFCGAHNSCMNEQCPDAFQTFIMLGKRRVFLRINGFLRRKEDDAVRNVQRKP
;
A
#
# COMPACT_ATOMS: atom_id res chain seq x y z
N MET A 1 -1.63 25.24 -19.95
CA MET A 1 -1.41 24.18 -18.95
C MET A 1 0.08 24.15 -18.68
N THR A 2 0.50 24.41 -17.45
CA THR A 2 1.91 24.46 -17.07
C THR A 2 2.54 23.07 -17.08
N GLU A 3 3.86 22.99 -17.08
CA GLU A 3 4.60 21.73 -16.97
C GLU A 3 4.22 20.97 -15.69
N ASP A 4 4.09 21.69 -14.57
CA ASP A 4 3.64 21.12 -13.30
C ASP A 4 2.23 20.51 -13.38
N GLU A 5 1.31 21.18 -14.10
CA GLU A 5 -0.05 20.67 -14.32
C GLU A 5 -0.05 19.40 -15.18
N GLN A 6 0.85 19.31 -16.16
CA GLN A 6 1.03 18.11 -16.98
C GLN A 6 1.57 16.93 -16.15
N ILE A 7 2.61 17.16 -15.36
CA ILE A 7 3.20 16.14 -14.46
C ILE A 7 2.16 15.64 -13.46
N LYS A 8 1.38 16.55 -12.88
CA LYS A 8 0.30 16.20 -11.95
C LYS A 8 -0.74 15.31 -12.64
N LEU A 9 -1.21 15.71 -13.82
CA LEU A 9 -2.20 14.95 -14.58
C LEU A 9 -1.70 13.53 -14.94
N GLU A 10 -0.44 13.40 -15.34
CA GLU A 10 0.15 12.11 -15.66
C GLU A 10 0.27 11.22 -14.42
N ASN A 11 0.68 11.78 -13.29
CA ASN A 11 0.75 11.06 -12.01
C ASN A 11 -0.62 10.57 -11.56
N GLU A 12 -1.67 11.41 -11.70
CA GLU A 12 -3.04 11.02 -11.39
C GLU A 12 -3.51 9.85 -12.27
N LYS A 13 -3.24 9.90 -13.58
CA LYS A 13 -3.55 8.79 -14.50
C LYS A 13 -2.85 7.49 -14.09
N LYS A 14 -1.55 7.55 -13.77
CA LYS A 14 -0.77 6.39 -13.29
C LYS A 14 -1.35 5.82 -11.99
N GLN A 15 -1.73 6.67 -11.04
CA GLN A 15 -2.33 6.21 -9.79
C GLN A 15 -3.69 5.54 -10.00
N LYS A 16 -4.54 6.09 -10.88
CA LYS A 16 -5.82 5.45 -11.24
C LYS A 16 -5.62 4.09 -11.86
N GLU A 17 -4.66 3.95 -12.78
CA GLU A 17 -4.38 2.65 -13.39
C GLU A 17 -3.84 1.64 -12.37
N LEU A 18 -2.99 2.07 -11.43
CA LEU A 18 -2.56 1.20 -10.33
C LEU A 18 -3.75 0.72 -9.49
N VAL A 19 -4.65 1.62 -9.06
CA VAL A 19 -5.87 1.22 -8.31
C VAL A 19 -6.65 0.15 -9.07
N ARG A 20 -6.87 0.35 -10.37
CA ARG A 20 -7.58 -0.62 -11.21
C ARG A 20 -6.84 -1.94 -11.31
N ALA A 21 -5.52 -1.92 -11.53
CA ALA A 21 -4.70 -3.12 -11.61
C ALA A 21 -4.75 -3.95 -10.32
N TYR A 22 -4.59 -3.30 -9.15
CA TYR A 22 -4.71 -3.97 -7.85
C TYR A 22 -6.09 -4.61 -7.66
N LYS A 23 -7.17 -3.89 -7.99
CA LYS A 23 -8.53 -4.42 -7.88
C LYS A 23 -8.76 -5.59 -8.82
N ARG A 24 -8.37 -5.49 -10.09
CA ARG A 24 -8.49 -6.58 -11.07
C ARG A 24 -7.80 -7.86 -10.61
N LEU A 25 -6.64 -7.75 -9.93
CA LEU A 25 -5.89 -8.90 -9.44
C LEU A 25 -6.47 -9.49 -8.14
N PHE A 26 -6.72 -8.64 -7.13
CA PHE A 26 -7.02 -9.12 -5.77
C PHE A 26 -8.52 -9.24 -5.46
N MET A 27 -9.41 -8.81 -6.36
CA MET A 27 -10.87 -9.04 -6.20
C MET A 27 -11.35 -10.37 -6.79
N THR A 28 -10.47 -11.15 -7.42
CA THR A 28 -10.73 -12.54 -7.79
C THR A 28 -10.68 -13.44 -6.55
N ASP A 29 -11.20 -14.67 -6.64
CA ASP A 29 -11.19 -15.58 -5.49
C ASP A 29 -9.79 -16.08 -5.14
N ASP A 30 -8.96 -16.39 -6.13
CA ASP A 30 -7.54 -16.67 -5.93
C ASP A 30 -6.81 -15.45 -5.37
N GLY A 31 -7.14 -14.25 -5.86
CA GLY A 31 -6.60 -12.99 -5.38
C GLY A 31 -6.90 -12.76 -3.90
N LYS A 32 -8.14 -13.02 -3.44
CA LYS A 32 -8.52 -12.94 -2.02
C LYS A 32 -7.76 -13.97 -1.18
N THR A 33 -7.56 -15.17 -1.71
CA THR A 33 -6.81 -16.23 -1.05
C THR A 33 -5.35 -15.82 -0.83
N ILE A 34 -4.69 -15.31 -1.87
CA ILE A 34 -3.32 -14.78 -1.80
C ILE A 34 -3.27 -13.57 -0.86
N LEU A 35 -4.26 -12.68 -0.89
CA LEU A 35 -4.29 -11.52 0.00
C LEU A 35 -4.34 -11.92 1.48
N SER A 36 -5.11 -12.97 1.81
CA SER A 36 -5.19 -13.50 3.18
C SER A 36 -3.87 -14.15 3.63
N ASP A 37 -3.18 -14.83 2.73
CA ASP A 37 -1.84 -15.36 3.01
C ASP A 37 -0.82 -14.22 3.26
N LEU A 38 -0.81 -13.22 2.38
CA LEU A 38 0.06 -12.04 2.51
C LEU A 38 -0.20 -11.25 3.80
N GLU A 39 -1.46 -11.15 4.24
CA GLU A 39 -1.81 -10.51 5.52
C GLU A 39 -1.06 -11.13 6.70
N LYS A 40 -0.99 -12.47 6.72
CA LYS A 40 -0.29 -13.25 7.74
C LYS A 40 1.22 -13.14 7.57
N PHE A 41 1.72 -13.36 6.35
CA PHE A 41 3.16 -13.35 6.05
C PHE A 41 3.82 -11.99 6.34
N CYS A 42 3.10 -10.90 6.09
CA CYS A 42 3.54 -9.54 6.35
C CYS A 42 3.32 -9.08 7.80
N GLY A 43 2.71 -9.91 8.65
CA GLY A 43 2.43 -9.57 10.05
C GLY A 43 1.56 -8.31 10.18
N ALA A 44 0.51 -8.18 9.36
CA ALA A 44 -0.29 -6.95 9.26
C ALA A 44 -0.86 -6.46 10.59
N HIS A 45 -1.12 -7.39 11.52
CA HIS A 45 -1.71 -7.17 12.84
C HIS A 45 -0.72 -7.38 14.00
N ASN A 46 0.54 -7.70 13.71
CA ASN A 46 1.54 -7.95 14.74
C ASN A 46 2.27 -6.67 15.12
N SER A 47 2.60 -6.53 16.42
CA SER A 47 3.53 -5.50 16.88
C SER A 47 4.91 -5.76 16.29
N CYS A 48 5.52 -4.73 15.70
CA CYS A 48 6.85 -4.83 15.09
C CYS A 48 7.98 -4.59 16.09
N MET A 49 7.68 -4.12 17.31
CA MET A 49 8.66 -3.86 18.37
C MET A 49 8.44 -4.85 19.51
N ASN A 50 9.54 -5.37 20.06
CA ASN A 50 9.54 -6.09 21.34
C ASN A 50 10.04 -5.13 22.43
N GLU A 51 9.18 -4.82 23.41
CA GLU A 51 9.51 -3.92 24.53
C GLU A 51 10.55 -4.51 25.49
N GLN A 52 10.60 -5.84 25.62
CA GLN A 52 11.49 -6.54 26.54
C GLN A 52 12.88 -6.78 25.93
N CYS A 53 12.97 -6.83 24.60
CA CYS A 53 14.22 -7.00 23.86
C CYS A 53 14.17 -6.15 22.58
N PRO A 54 14.42 -4.83 22.70
CA PRO A 54 14.32 -3.93 21.56
C PRO A 54 15.47 -4.17 20.56
N ASP A 55 15.12 -4.63 19.36
CA ASP A 55 16.00 -4.68 18.20
C ASP A 55 15.44 -3.80 17.08
N ALA A 56 16.16 -2.69 16.81
CA ALA A 56 15.78 -1.74 15.79
C ALA A 56 15.84 -2.32 14.37
N PHE A 57 16.80 -3.21 14.09
CA PHE A 57 16.97 -3.83 12.79
C PHE A 57 15.85 -4.84 12.51
N GLN A 58 15.53 -5.68 13.49
CA GLN A 58 14.36 -6.56 13.42
C GLN A 58 13.07 -5.76 13.20
N THR A 59 12.89 -4.69 13.97
CA THR A 59 11.72 -3.81 13.86
C THR A 59 11.61 -3.20 12.47
N PHE A 60 12.71 -2.70 11.92
CA PHE A 60 12.77 -2.13 10.57
C PHE A 60 12.35 -3.15 9.50
N ILE A 61 12.86 -4.38 9.58
CA ILE A 61 12.49 -5.46 8.64
C ILE A 61 10.99 -5.75 8.73
N MET A 62 10.45 -5.93 9.94
CA MET A 62 9.03 -6.25 10.13
C MET A 62 8.12 -5.13 9.64
N LEU A 63 8.48 -3.86 9.89
CA LEU A 63 7.76 -2.70 9.34
C LEU A 63 7.80 -2.67 7.81
N GLY A 64 8.94 -3.02 7.21
CA GLY A 64 9.09 -3.14 5.76
C GLY A 64 8.10 -4.15 5.18
N LYS A 65 8.03 -5.35 5.74
CA LYS A 65 7.06 -6.38 5.32
C LYS A 65 5.62 -5.91 5.48
N ARG A 66 5.29 -5.32 6.64
CA ARG A 66 3.95 -4.78 6.92
C ARG A 66 3.54 -3.69 5.92
N ARG A 67 4.48 -2.81 5.53
CA ARG A 67 4.25 -1.74 4.57
C ARG A 67 3.83 -2.25 3.20
N VAL A 68 4.33 -3.42 2.77
CA VAL A 68 3.92 -4.05 1.50
C VAL A 68 2.43 -4.40 1.53
N PHE A 69 1.98 -5.10 2.55
CA PHE A 69 0.55 -5.45 2.69
C PHE A 69 -0.33 -4.21 2.81
N LEU A 70 0.06 -3.23 3.63
CA LEU A 70 -0.68 -1.97 3.76
C LEU A 70 -0.78 -1.19 2.45
N ARG A 71 0.25 -1.25 1.60
CA ARG A 71 0.21 -0.65 0.27
C ARG A 71 -0.86 -1.31 -0.60
N ILE A 72 -0.88 -2.64 -0.65
CA ILE A 72 -1.88 -3.41 -1.40
C ILE A 72 -3.29 -3.06 -0.90
N ASN A 73 -3.53 -3.23 0.40
CA ASN A 73 -4.82 -2.96 1.03
C ASN A 73 -5.28 -1.50 0.82
N GLY A 74 -4.32 -0.55 0.84
CA GLY A 74 -4.57 0.85 0.53
C GLY A 74 -5.08 1.07 -0.90
N PHE A 75 -4.56 0.37 -1.90
CA PHE A 75 -5.08 0.45 -3.27
C PHE A 75 -6.47 -0.19 -3.41
N LEU A 76 -6.75 -1.28 -2.69
CA LEU A 76 -8.06 -1.95 -2.73
C LEU A 76 -9.17 -1.11 -2.10
N ARG A 77 -8.85 -0.36 -1.04
CA ARG A 77 -9.80 0.52 -0.34
C ARG A 77 -10.03 1.88 -1.01
N ARG A 78 -9.14 2.30 -1.91
CA ARG A 78 -9.31 3.55 -2.66
C ARG A 78 -10.49 3.45 -3.62
N LYS A 79 -11.34 4.48 -3.65
CA LYS A 79 -12.23 4.70 -4.79
C LYS A 79 -11.39 5.10 -6.00
N GLU A 80 -11.84 4.76 -7.20
CA GLU A 80 -11.09 5.10 -8.42
C GLU A 80 -10.89 6.62 -8.59
N ASP A 81 -11.82 7.40 -8.02
CA ASP A 81 -11.77 8.86 -8.07
C ASP A 81 -10.94 9.50 -6.93
N ASP A 82 -10.58 8.73 -5.89
CA ASP A 82 -9.83 9.22 -4.72
C ASP A 82 -8.29 9.11 -4.88
N ALA A 83 -7.79 8.83 -6.09
CA ALA A 83 -6.40 8.48 -6.37
C ALA A 83 -5.34 9.54 -5.96
N VAL A 84 -5.75 10.77 -5.63
CA VAL A 84 -4.87 11.97 -5.55
C VAL A 84 -4.45 12.36 -4.13
N ARG A 85 -5.09 11.84 -3.06
CA ARG A 85 -4.96 12.46 -1.72
C ARG A 85 -3.67 12.21 -0.93
N ASN A 86 -2.77 11.32 -1.35
CA ASN A 86 -1.67 10.86 -0.47
C ASN A 86 -0.26 11.38 -0.78
N VAL A 87 -0.10 12.38 -1.66
CA VAL A 87 1.23 12.98 -1.93
C VAL A 87 1.61 14.04 -0.87
N GLN A 88 0.65 14.52 -0.05
CA GLN A 88 0.87 15.64 0.88
C GLN A 88 1.21 15.25 2.33
N ARG A 89 1.58 14.01 2.63
CA ARG A 89 2.16 13.68 3.95
C ARG A 89 3.68 13.66 3.85
N LYS A 90 4.28 14.85 3.74
CA LYS A 90 5.67 15.07 4.20
C LYS A 90 5.60 15.46 5.69
N PRO A 91 6.53 14.96 6.53
CA PRO A 91 6.68 15.46 7.89
C PRO A 91 7.05 16.94 7.90
#